data_AF-A0A6C0J7D8-F1
#
_entry.id   AF-A0A6C0J7D8-F1
#
_cell.length_a   1.000
_cell.length_b   1.000
_cell.length_c   1.000
_cell.angle_alpha   90.00
_cell.angle_beta   90.00
_cell.angle_gamma   90.00
#
_symmetry.space_group_name_H-M   'P 1'
#
loop_
_entity.id
_entity.type
_entity.pdbx_description
1 polymer ?
#
loop_
_entity_poly.entity_id
_entity_poly.type
_entity_poly.pdbx_seq_one_letter_code
_entity_poly.pdbx_strand_id
1 'polypeptide(L)'
;MIESTIWGPSLWYLIHTLSYTYDKNHKIHYQDFFNYLKIIIPCPVCREHYQSYITKTPIILDDKNDIINWCFIFHNAVNKRLDNKSISIETCNTLYKKVDNRIILNFLKIIMKEHIDHLFIFKKFLLILLKIYPDKNIRNQNNINKIKNAKGIQFLFEINNLYKLLGN
;
A
#
# COMPACT_ATOMS: atom_id res chain seq x y z
N MET A 1 -1.27 19.79 -5.77
CA MET A 1 -1.55 18.43 -5.23
C MET A 1 -2.08 17.59 -6.38
N ILE A 2 -1.60 16.36 -6.54
CA ILE A 2 -2.06 15.47 -7.60
C ILE A 2 -3.51 15.01 -7.32
N GLU A 3 -4.34 14.95 -8.36
CA GLU A 3 -5.73 14.50 -8.23
C GLU A 3 -5.82 13.05 -7.72
N SER A 4 -6.78 12.78 -6.84
CA SER A 4 -6.98 11.45 -6.25
C SER A 4 -7.33 10.38 -7.28
N THR A 5 -7.83 10.77 -8.45
CA THR A 5 -8.10 9.88 -9.59
C THR A 5 -6.81 9.25 -10.15
N ILE A 6 -5.65 9.90 -9.97
CA ILE A 6 -4.37 9.45 -10.52
C ILE A 6 -3.70 8.38 -9.64
N TRP A 7 -3.79 8.50 -8.31
CA TRP A 7 -3.13 7.60 -7.36
C TRP A 7 -4.09 6.74 -6.51
N GLY A 8 -5.33 7.18 -6.34
CA GLY A 8 -6.33 6.52 -5.49
C GLY A 8 -6.64 5.10 -5.93
N PRO A 9 -6.93 4.83 -7.23
CA PRO A 9 -7.20 3.48 -7.70
C PRO A 9 -6.06 2.50 -7.43
N SER A 10 -4.81 2.92 -7.62
CA SER A 10 -3.64 2.06 -7.43
C SER A 10 -3.27 1.88 -5.95
N LEU A 11 -3.56 2.86 -5.08
CA LEU A 11 -3.50 2.67 -3.63
C LEU A 11 -4.56 1.64 -3.16
N TRP A 12 -5.81 1.78 -3.60
CA TRP A 12 -6.87 0.83 -3.24
C TRP A 12 -6.53 -0.57 -3.71
N TYR A 13 -5.99 -0.71 -4.91
CA TYR A 13 -5.48 -1.98 -5.41
C TYR A 13 -4.44 -2.57 -4.46
N LEU A 14 -3.42 -1.79 -4.05
CA LEU A 14 -2.41 -2.26 -3.12
C LEU A 14 -3.00 -2.68 -1.75
N ILE A 15 -3.90 -1.87 -1.17
CA ILE A 15 -4.54 -2.16 0.12
C ILE A 15 -5.29 -3.49 0.08
N HIS A 16 -6.13 -3.67 -0.95
CA HIS A 16 -6.90 -4.90 -1.09
C HIS A 16 -6.01 -6.09 -1.44
N THR A 17 -5.04 -5.95 -2.35
CA THR A 17 -4.10 -7.03 -2.63
C THR A 17 -3.38 -7.51 -1.37
N LEU A 18 -2.97 -6.59 -0.48
CA LEU A 18 -2.37 -6.96 0.80
C LEU A 18 -3.34 -7.68 1.74
N SER A 19 -4.62 -7.30 1.79
CA SER A 19 -5.61 -8.05 2.58
C SER A 19 -5.87 -9.46 2.02
N TYR A 20 -5.95 -9.61 0.70
CA TYR A 20 -6.12 -10.91 0.05
C TYR A 20 -4.88 -11.83 0.12
N THR A 21 -3.72 -11.27 0.44
CA THR A 21 -2.46 -12.00 0.58
C THR A 21 -1.96 -12.03 2.03
N TYR A 22 -2.84 -11.69 2.97
CA TYR A 22 -2.52 -11.64 4.40
C TYR A 22 -1.89 -12.93 4.91
N ASP A 23 -0.77 -12.77 5.61
CA ASP A 23 -0.05 -13.83 6.31
C ASP A 23 0.13 -13.42 7.78
N LYS A 24 -0.51 -14.19 8.67
CA LYS A 24 -0.53 -13.94 10.11
C LYS A 24 0.86 -13.89 10.73
N ASN A 25 1.85 -14.58 10.15
CA ASN A 25 3.25 -14.54 10.60
C ASN A 25 3.88 -13.15 10.48
N HIS A 26 3.30 -12.27 9.65
CA HIS A 26 3.77 -10.91 9.42
C HIS A 26 2.80 -9.84 9.97
N LYS A 27 1.88 -10.20 10.88
CA LYS A 27 0.85 -9.32 11.45
C LYS A 27 1.38 -7.92 11.83
N ILE A 28 2.53 -7.85 12.48
CA ILE A 28 3.14 -6.57 12.89
C ILE A 28 3.48 -5.66 11.69
N HIS A 29 3.91 -6.22 10.57
CA HIS A 29 4.25 -5.45 9.38
C HIS A 29 3.02 -5.00 8.60
N TYR A 30 1.92 -5.76 8.65
CA TYR A 30 0.62 -5.28 8.18
C TYR A 30 0.16 -4.09 9.05
N GLN A 31 0.24 -4.21 10.37
CA GLN A 31 -0.08 -3.11 11.28
C GLN A 31 0.77 -1.86 10.98
N ASP A 32 2.08 -2.03 10.75
CA ASP A 32 2.98 -0.94 10.33
C ASP A 32 2.52 -0.31 9.01
N PHE A 33 2.15 -1.12 8.01
CA PHE A 33 1.69 -0.63 6.71
C PHE A 33 0.45 0.26 6.84
N PHE A 34 -0.61 -0.22 7.50
CA PHE A 34 -1.83 0.55 7.70
C PHE A 34 -1.57 1.80 8.55
N ASN A 35 -0.72 1.72 9.57
CA ASN A 35 -0.33 2.93 10.31
C ASN A 35 0.43 3.95 9.44
N TYR A 36 1.28 3.48 8.52
CA TYR A 36 2.05 4.34 7.66
C TYR A 36 1.23 5.04 6.56
N LEU A 37 0.03 4.53 6.26
CA LEU A 37 -0.94 5.20 5.38
C LEU A 37 -1.34 6.59 5.90
N LYS A 38 -1.27 6.83 7.22
CA LYS A 38 -1.47 8.17 7.83
C LYS A 38 -0.43 9.20 7.36
N ILE A 39 0.67 8.76 6.77
CA ILE A 39 1.79 9.61 6.34
C ILE A 39 1.94 9.59 4.81
N ILE A 40 1.95 8.40 4.19
CA ILE A 40 2.35 8.25 2.78
C ILE A 40 1.28 8.71 1.78
N ILE A 41 0.00 8.74 2.16
CA ILE A 41 -1.08 9.20 1.28
C ILE A 41 -0.81 10.65 0.83
N PRO A 42 -0.71 10.96 -0.48
CA PRO A 42 -0.27 12.26 -0.99
C PRO A 42 -1.42 13.29 -1.03
N CYS A 43 -2.28 13.29 -0.03
CA CYS A 43 -3.45 14.15 0.07
C CYS A 43 -3.74 14.45 1.55
N PRO A 44 -3.56 15.70 2.03
CA PRO A 44 -3.77 16.08 3.43
C PRO A 44 -5.16 15.74 3.96
N VAL A 45 -6.21 16.15 3.25
CA VAL A 45 -7.61 15.87 3.62
C VAL A 45 -7.89 14.36 3.67
N CYS A 46 -7.30 13.60 2.74
CA CYS A 46 -7.43 12.15 2.72
C CYS A 46 -6.70 11.49 3.91
N ARG A 47 -5.53 12.01 4.31
CA ARG A 47 -4.79 11.56 5.50
C ARG A 47 -5.57 11.82 6.78
N GLU A 48 -6.12 13.02 6.94
CA GLU A 48 -6.94 13.39 8.10
C GLU A 48 -8.17 12.48 8.21
N HIS A 49 -8.88 12.28 7.10
CA HIS A 49 -10.00 11.35 7.07
C HIS A 49 -9.56 9.93 7.43
N TYR A 50 -8.48 9.43 6.82
CA TYR A 50 -7.97 8.09 7.11
C TYR A 50 -7.57 7.93 8.57
N GLN A 51 -6.88 8.93 9.14
CA GLN A 51 -6.46 8.94 10.53
C GLN A 51 -7.65 8.92 11.49
N SER A 52 -8.69 9.73 11.23
CA SER A 52 -9.94 9.69 12.00
C SER A 52 -10.62 8.32 11.86
N TYR A 53 -10.70 7.77 10.65
CA TYR A 53 -11.32 6.48 10.39
C TYR A 53 -10.61 5.36 11.17
N ILE A 54 -9.31 5.13 10.92
CA ILE A 54 -8.58 4.02 11.57
C ILE A 54 -8.46 4.17 13.09
N THR A 55 -8.63 5.37 13.64
CA THR A 55 -8.70 5.58 15.10
C THR A 55 -10.05 5.12 15.66
N LYS A 56 -11.15 5.41 14.96
CA LYS A 56 -12.51 5.01 15.35
C LYS A 56 -12.81 3.54 15.04
N THR A 57 -12.24 3.02 13.96
CA THR A 57 -12.38 1.64 13.49
C THR A 57 -10.99 1.03 13.30
N PRO A 58 -10.32 0.61 14.39
CA PRO A 58 -9.01 -0.04 14.31
C PRO A 58 -9.00 -1.23 13.35
N ILE A 59 -7.88 -1.43 12.67
CA ILE A 59 -7.66 -2.58 11.78
C ILE A 59 -7.72 -3.89 12.59
N ILE A 60 -8.44 -4.89 12.06
CA ILE A 60 -8.54 -6.22 12.65
C ILE A 60 -7.67 -7.17 11.82
N LEU A 61 -6.78 -7.90 12.50
CA LEU A 61 -5.70 -8.69 11.90
C LEU A 61 -5.62 -10.09 12.54
N ASP A 62 -6.73 -10.62 13.05
CA ASP A 62 -6.72 -11.93 13.73
C ASP A 62 -6.74 -13.08 12.72
N ASP A 63 -7.48 -12.89 11.63
CA ASP A 63 -7.42 -13.72 10.44
C ASP A 63 -7.44 -12.92 9.12
N LYS A 64 -7.44 -13.66 8.00
CA LYS A 64 -7.47 -13.09 6.65
C LYS A 64 -8.83 -12.49 6.27
N ASN A 65 -9.93 -13.06 6.75
CA ASN A 65 -11.26 -12.55 6.46
C ASN A 65 -11.52 -11.23 7.19
N ASP A 66 -10.99 -11.07 8.40
CA ASP A 66 -11.07 -9.83 9.18
C ASP A 66 -10.48 -8.65 8.42
N ILE A 67 -9.25 -8.79 7.91
CA ILE A 67 -8.57 -7.72 7.18
C ILE A 67 -9.24 -7.44 5.83
N ILE A 68 -9.75 -8.47 5.13
CA ILE A 68 -10.52 -8.30 3.90
C ILE A 68 -11.81 -7.51 4.18
N ASN A 69 -12.56 -7.92 5.20
CA ASN A 69 -13.81 -7.27 5.59
C ASN A 69 -13.57 -5.83 6.05
N TRP A 70 -12.52 -5.59 6.82
CA TRP A 70 -12.17 -4.23 7.26
C TRP A 70 -11.84 -3.33 6.07
N CYS A 71 -11.02 -3.80 5.12
CA CYS A 71 -10.67 -3.04 3.91
C CYS A 71 -11.89 -2.78 3.02
N PHE A 72 -12.80 -3.75 2.89
CA PHE A 72 -14.06 -3.62 2.17
C PHE A 72 -14.95 -2.54 2.79
N ILE A 73 -15.20 -2.61 4.11
CA ILE A 73 -16.02 -1.63 4.83
C ILE A 73 -15.38 -0.25 4.74
N PHE A 74 -14.06 -0.14 4.91
CA PHE A 74 -13.34 1.12 4.78
C PHE A 74 -13.49 1.74 3.38
N HIS A 75 -13.30 0.96 2.32
CA HIS A 75 -13.45 1.45 0.95
C HIS A 75 -14.88 1.96 0.71
N ASN A 76 -15.90 1.20 1.12
CA ASN A 76 -17.29 1.62 0.94
C ASN A 76 -17.68 2.82 1.82
N ALA A 77 -17.09 2.97 3.02
CA ALA A 77 -17.25 4.18 3.82
C ALA A 77 -16.68 5.42 3.11
N VAL A 78 -15.53 5.28 2.44
CA VAL A 78 -14.97 6.36 1.61
C VAL A 78 -15.84 6.65 0.39
N ASN A 79 -16.32 5.62 -0.32
CA ASN A 79 -17.20 5.80 -1.48
C ASN A 79 -18.48 6.54 -1.09
N LYS A 80 -19.14 6.13 0.00
CA LYS A 80 -20.33 6.80 0.52
C LYS A 80 -20.08 8.27 0.86
N ARG A 81 -18.93 8.59 1.49
CA ARG A 81 -18.57 9.98 1.81
C ARG A 81 -18.40 10.87 0.56
N LEU A 82 -17.95 10.27 -0.54
CA LEU A 82 -17.66 10.95 -1.80
C LEU A 82 -18.82 10.84 -2.80
N ASP A 83 -20.01 10.38 -2.36
CA ASP A 83 -21.17 10.10 -3.22
C ASP A 83 -20.88 9.16 -4.41
N ASN A 84 -19.87 8.29 -4.25
CA ASN A 84 -19.54 7.24 -5.20
C ASN A 84 -20.36 5.97 -4.94
N LYS A 85 -20.54 5.16 -5.98
CA LYS A 85 -21.16 3.84 -5.87
C LYS A 85 -20.33 2.93 -4.95
N SER A 86 -20.99 2.24 -4.04
CA SER A 86 -20.37 1.17 -3.26
C SER A 86 -20.02 -0.01 -4.17
N ILE A 87 -18.95 -0.73 -3.82
CA ILE A 87 -18.54 -1.97 -4.49
C ILE A 87 -19.03 -3.18 -3.70
N SER A 88 -19.24 -4.30 -4.40
CA SER A 88 -19.61 -5.57 -3.77
C SER A 88 -18.36 -6.39 -3.40
N ILE A 89 -18.53 -7.41 -2.55
CA ILE A 89 -17.43 -8.31 -2.18
C ILE A 89 -16.99 -9.16 -3.38
N GLU A 90 -17.92 -9.52 -4.27
CA GLU A 90 -17.64 -10.24 -5.52
C GLU A 90 -16.75 -9.39 -6.44
N THR A 91 -17.03 -8.09 -6.52
CA THR A 91 -16.20 -7.14 -7.26
C THR A 91 -14.78 -7.11 -6.68
N CYS A 92 -14.63 -7.07 -5.35
CA CYS A 92 -13.32 -7.15 -4.69
C CYS A 92 -12.59 -8.45 -5.03
N ASN A 93 -13.30 -9.58 -4.98
CA ASN A 93 -12.75 -10.91 -5.28
C ASN A 93 -12.22 -10.99 -6.73
N THR A 94 -12.94 -10.40 -7.69
CA THR A 94 -12.52 -10.38 -9.09
C THR A 94 -11.30 -9.47 -9.31
N LEU A 95 -11.27 -8.30 -8.67
CA LEU A 95 -10.24 -7.29 -8.91
C LEU A 95 -8.91 -7.58 -8.20
N TYR A 96 -8.95 -8.08 -6.96
CA TYR A 96 -7.78 -8.01 -6.07
C TYR A 96 -7.15 -9.37 -5.73
N LYS A 97 -7.80 -10.48 -6.08
CA LYS A 97 -7.32 -11.84 -5.78
C LYS A 97 -6.08 -12.24 -6.61
N LYS A 98 -5.95 -11.70 -7.82
CA LYS A 98 -4.76 -11.89 -8.67
C LYS A 98 -3.88 -10.64 -8.59
N VAL A 99 -2.61 -10.85 -8.21
CA VAL A 99 -1.62 -9.77 -8.10
C VAL A 99 -1.15 -9.35 -9.49
N ASP A 100 -1.24 -8.06 -9.76
CA ASP A 100 -0.69 -7.39 -10.94
C ASP A 100 0.35 -6.36 -10.46
N ASN A 101 1.62 -6.76 -10.55
CA ASN A 101 2.74 -5.94 -10.10
C ASN A 101 2.83 -4.60 -10.87
N ARG A 102 2.25 -4.49 -12.08
CA ARG A 102 2.29 -3.25 -12.87
C ARG A 102 1.47 -2.14 -12.23
N ILE A 103 0.33 -2.48 -11.62
CA ILE A 103 -0.52 -1.51 -10.91
C ILE A 103 0.20 -1.02 -9.64
N ILE A 104 0.81 -1.94 -8.89
CA ILE A 104 1.59 -1.61 -7.70
C ILE A 104 2.82 -0.77 -8.07
N LEU A 105 3.53 -1.13 -9.15
CA LEU A 105 4.66 -0.37 -9.67
C LEU A 105 4.26 1.07 -10.05
N ASN A 106 3.09 1.23 -10.70
CA ASN A 106 2.56 2.55 -11.02
C ASN A 106 2.34 3.39 -9.75
N PHE A 107 1.73 2.79 -8.72
CA PHE A 107 1.56 3.45 -7.41
C PHE A 107 2.91 3.86 -6.80
N LEU A 108 3.89 2.96 -6.79
CA LEU A 108 5.22 3.25 -6.23
C LEU A 108 5.92 4.40 -6.95
N LYS A 109 5.84 4.46 -8.28
CA LYS A 109 6.39 5.57 -9.08
C LYS A 109 5.73 6.90 -8.72
N ILE A 110 4.40 6.92 -8.58
CA ILE A 110 3.66 8.13 -8.21
C ILE A 110 4.08 8.59 -6.81
N ILE A 111 4.04 7.69 -5.82
CA ILE A 111 4.39 8.05 -4.44
C ILE A 111 5.84 8.48 -4.32
N MET A 112 6.77 7.85 -5.02
CA MET A 112 8.17 8.29 -5.04
C MET A 112 8.29 9.74 -5.51
N LYS A 113 7.54 10.13 -6.56
CA LYS A 113 7.51 11.50 -7.07
C LYS A 113 6.87 12.47 -6.09
N GLU A 114 5.75 12.10 -5.47
CA GLU A 114 5.05 12.95 -4.50
C GLU A 114 5.85 13.17 -3.20
N HIS A 115 6.82 12.30 -2.91
CA HIS A 115 7.69 12.39 -1.73
C HIS A 115 9.17 12.62 -2.11
N ILE A 116 9.44 13.23 -3.27
CA ILE A 116 10.80 13.43 -3.78
C ILE A 116 11.66 14.31 -2.86
N ASP A 117 11.07 15.32 -2.22
CA ASP A 117 11.77 16.20 -1.27
C ASP A 117 11.99 15.52 0.09
N HIS A 118 11.33 14.38 0.32
CA HIS A 118 11.36 13.64 1.59
C HIS A 118 11.53 12.13 1.34
N LEU A 119 12.54 11.75 0.56
CA LEU A 119 12.79 10.36 0.17
C LEU A 119 12.90 9.37 1.34
N PHE A 120 13.24 9.83 2.55
CA PHE A 120 13.23 8.97 3.74
C PHE A 120 11.82 8.45 4.07
N ILE A 121 10.77 9.24 3.80
CA ILE A 121 9.36 8.83 3.98
C ILE A 121 9.03 7.69 3.03
N PHE A 122 9.37 7.86 1.75
CA PHE A 122 9.18 6.82 0.73
C PHE A 122 10.02 5.58 1.01
N LYS A 123 11.29 5.74 1.40
CA LYS A 123 12.18 4.64 1.77
C LYS A 123 11.60 3.80 2.91
N LYS A 124 11.09 4.44 3.96
CA LYS A 124 10.45 3.74 5.09
C LYS A 124 9.18 3.03 4.65
N PHE A 125 8.34 3.64 3.81
CA PHE A 125 7.19 2.97 3.21
C PHE A 125 7.59 1.71 2.44
N LEU A 126 8.59 1.83 1.56
CA LEU A 126 9.07 0.72 0.74
C LEU A 126 9.60 -0.43 1.60
N LEU A 127 10.34 -0.13 2.66
CA LEU A 127 10.84 -1.14 3.60
C LEU A 127 9.72 -1.85 4.37
N ILE A 128 8.65 -1.15 4.74
CA ILE A 128 7.47 -1.76 5.36
C ILE A 128 6.77 -2.67 4.34
N LEU A 129 6.51 -2.16 3.14
CA LEU A 129 5.84 -2.90 2.08
C LEU A 129 6.60 -4.17 1.69
N LEU A 130 7.93 -4.11 1.53
CA LEU A 130 8.75 -5.26 1.15
C LEU A 130 8.67 -6.43 2.14
N LYS A 131 8.35 -6.19 3.41
CA LYS A 131 8.20 -7.25 4.42
C LYS A 131 6.89 -8.02 4.30
N ILE A 132 5.90 -7.47 3.60
CA ILE A 132 4.56 -8.07 3.41
C ILE A 132 4.20 -8.18 1.93
N TYR A 133 5.16 -7.96 1.02
CA TYR A 133 4.90 -8.05 -0.41
C TYR A 133 4.48 -9.48 -0.80
N PRO A 134 3.42 -9.65 -1.63
CA PRO A 134 2.88 -10.98 -1.94
C PRO A 134 3.89 -11.95 -2.55
N ASP A 135 4.68 -11.48 -3.51
CA ASP A 135 5.68 -12.27 -4.21
C ASP A 135 6.95 -12.45 -3.34
N LYS A 136 7.30 -13.71 -3.04
CA LYS A 136 8.51 -14.07 -2.26
C LYS A 136 9.82 -13.75 -2.98
N ASN A 137 9.82 -13.68 -4.31
CA ASN A 137 10.99 -13.22 -5.08
C ASN A 137 11.24 -11.73 -4.87
N ILE A 138 10.21 -10.96 -4.50
CA ILE A 138 10.33 -9.55 -4.13
C ILE A 138 10.54 -9.40 -2.62
N ARG A 139 9.73 -10.09 -1.82
CA ARG A 139 9.83 -10.20 -0.36
C ARG A 139 10.97 -11.14 0.06
N ASN A 140 12.19 -10.64 -0.05
CA ASN A 140 13.38 -11.34 0.41
C ASN A 140 14.36 -10.41 1.13
N GLN A 141 15.23 -11.01 1.95
CA GLN A 141 16.17 -10.25 2.78
C GLN A 141 17.20 -9.46 1.95
N ASN A 142 17.57 -9.94 0.77
CA ASN A 142 18.51 -9.25 -0.12
C ASN A 142 17.93 -7.91 -0.61
N ASN A 143 16.69 -7.91 -1.13
CA ASN A 143 16.00 -6.69 -1.56
C ASN A 143 15.80 -5.71 -0.40
N ILE A 144 15.39 -6.20 0.78
CA ILE A 144 15.24 -5.38 1.97
C ILE A 144 16.57 -4.74 2.37
N ASN A 145 17.66 -5.50 2.40
CA ASN A 145 18.98 -5.00 2.78
C ASN A 145 19.52 -3.97 1.78
N LYS A 146 19.37 -4.21 0.48
CA LYS A 146 19.74 -3.25 -0.58
C LYS A 146 19.07 -1.91 -0.35
N ILE A 147 17.75 -1.89 -0.21
CA ILE A 147 16.98 -0.67 0.04
C ILE A 147 17.37 -0.03 1.38
N LYS A 148 17.49 -0.82 2.46
CA LYS A 148 17.82 -0.33 3.81
C LYS A 148 19.17 0.38 3.84
N ASN A 149 20.18 -0.20 3.21
CA ASN A 149 21.56 0.28 3.28
C ASN A 149 21.87 1.39 2.26
N ALA A 150 21.09 1.47 1.18
CA ALA A 150 21.32 2.46 0.13
C ALA A 150 21.10 3.90 0.61
N LYS A 151 22.00 4.82 0.22
CA LYS A 151 21.95 6.25 0.54
C LYS A 151 22.16 7.09 -0.73
N GLY A 152 21.63 8.32 -0.75
CA GLY A 152 21.79 9.23 -1.88
C GLY A 152 21.45 8.58 -3.22
N ILE A 153 22.35 8.69 -4.20
CA ILE A 153 22.17 8.14 -5.56
C ILE A 153 22.01 6.61 -5.54
N GLN A 154 22.67 5.90 -4.63
CA GLN A 154 22.53 4.44 -4.52
C GLN A 154 21.08 4.04 -4.23
N PHE A 155 20.33 4.85 -3.48
CA PHE A 155 18.93 4.55 -3.20
C PHE A 155 18.08 4.58 -4.47
N LEU A 156 18.31 5.56 -5.35
CA LEU A 156 17.64 5.64 -6.65
C LEU A 156 17.99 4.44 -7.55
N PHE A 157 19.25 4.00 -7.52
CA PHE A 157 19.69 2.81 -8.24
C PHE A 157 18.96 1.55 -7.78
N GLU A 158 18.88 1.31 -6.45
CA GLU A 158 18.19 0.13 -5.92
C GLU A 158 16.68 0.17 -6.15
N ILE A 159 16.06 1.36 -6.11
CA ILE A 159 14.66 1.52 -6.51
C ILE A 159 14.46 1.11 -7.97
N ASN A 160 15.32 1.55 -8.89
CA ASN A 160 15.21 1.20 -10.30
C ASN A 160 15.35 -0.30 -10.54
N ASN A 161 16.23 -0.98 -9.79
CA ASN A 161 16.34 -2.44 -9.84
C ASN A 161 15.06 -3.12 -9.36
N LEU A 162 14.49 -2.64 -8.24
CA LEU A 162 13.21 -3.16 -7.74
C LEU A 162 12.07 -2.91 -8.74
N TYR A 163 12.05 -1.76 -9.41
CA TYR A 163 11.05 -1.46 -10.44
C TYR A 163 11.13 -2.40 -11.64
N LYS A 164 12.33 -2.82 -12.04
CA LYS A 164 12.50 -3.84 -13.07
C LYS A 164 11.95 -5.19 -12.62
N LEU A 165 12.21 -5.59 -11.37
CA LEU A 165 11.65 -6.83 -10.81
C LEU A 165 10.11 -6.82 -10.76
N LEU A 166 9.50 -5.67 -10.50
CA LEU A 166 8.04 -5.50 -10.50
C LEU A 166 7.43 -5.39 -11.91
N GLY A 167 8.22 -4.96 -12.90
CA GLY A 167 7.77 -4.75 -14.27
C GLY A 167 7.87 -5.99 -15.17
N ASN A 168 8.71 -6.95 -14.79
CA ASN A 168 8.87 -8.25 -15.43
C ASN A 168 7.78 -9.23 -14.95
#